data_AF-A0A819MQR9-F1
#
_entry.id   AF-A0A819MQR9-F1
#
_cell.length_a   1.000
_cell.length_b   1.000
_cell.length_c   1.000
_cell.angle_alpha   90.00
_cell.angle_beta   90.00
_cell.angle_gamma   90.00
#
_symmetry.space_group_name_H-M   'P 1'
#
loop_
_entity.id
_entity.type
_entity.pdbx_description
1 polymer ?
#
loop_
_entity_poly.entity_id
_entity_poly.type
_entity_poly.pdbx_seq_one_letter_code
_entity_poly.pdbx_strand_id
1 'polypeptide(L)'
;MVVLLENPHKSELATFLMQVFITLIVCKILGKILSFIRQPQVIGQIIAGIIFGPTVLGNIPGWSDYIWPKSSLPVFQLIANLGLIFFMFFLGLELNLTEIKANWKTTVPVACSSIIVPVGIGCAVAVWFHEFNDGLLVSKAAFMLFIASGFGFSAFPVLATLLNAMNLLNEPIGIQTISLAAVEDIVVWIILAVASAFSSGGSAL
;
A
#
# COMPACT_ATOMS: atom_id res chain seq x y z
N MET A 1 -22.07 19.04 19.73
CA MET A 1 -20.87 18.73 20.52
C MET A 1 -21.19 18.08 21.86
N VAL A 2 -22.30 18.42 22.54
CA VAL A 2 -22.69 17.81 23.84
C VAL A 2 -23.52 16.53 23.73
N VAL A 3 -24.14 16.24 22.57
CA VAL A 3 -25.04 15.07 22.41
C VAL A 3 -24.30 13.73 22.21
N LEU A 4 -22.97 13.72 22.06
CA LEU A 4 -22.19 12.50 21.83
C LEU A 4 -21.74 11.78 23.12
N LEU A 5 -21.99 12.34 24.30
CA LEU A 5 -21.51 11.78 25.57
C LEU A 5 -22.50 10.82 26.27
N GLU A 6 -23.67 10.55 25.70
CA GLU A 6 -24.74 9.84 26.43
C GLU A 6 -24.98 8.39 25.97
N ASN A 7 -24.17 7.84 25.04
CA ASN A 7 -24.25 6.41 24.67
C ASN A 7 -22.93 5.89 24.08
N PRO A 8 -22.21 4.95 24.75
CA PRO A 8 -20.92 4.45 24.27
C PRO A 8 -21.02 3.75 22.89
N HIS A 9 -22.14 3.07 22.58
CA HIS A 9 -22.35 2.45 21.27
C HIS A 9 -22.77 3.42 20.14
N LYS A 10 -23.38 4.57 20.47
CA LYS A 10 -23.69 5.61 19.46
C LYS A 10 -22.46 6.47 19.13
N SER A 11 -21.52 6.57 20.07
CA SER A 11 -20.28 7.33 19.92
C SER A 11 -19.33 6.73 18.87
N GLU A 12 -19.16 5.39 18.84
CA GLU A 12 -18.21 4.75 17.92
C GLU A 12 -18.64 4.82 16.46
N LEU A 13 -19.93 4.55 16.17
CA LEU A 13 -20.46 4.64 14.82
C LEU A 13 -20.43 6.09 14.32
N ALA A 14 -20.81 7.06 15.15
CA ALA A 14 -20.73 8.48 14.82
C ALA A 14 -19.29 8.92 14.53
N THR A 15 -18.33 8.45 15.33
CA THR A 15 -16.90 8.71 15.12
C THR A 15 -16.40 8.10 13.82
N PHE A 16 -16.79 6.85 13.53
CA PHE A 16 -16.44 6.17 12.28
C PHE A 16 -17.02 6.91 11.05
N LEU A 17 -18.31 7.28 11.06
CA LEU A 17 -18.92 8.03 9.97
C LEU A 17 -18.25 9.38 9.76
N MET A 18 -17.89 10.06 10.85
CA MET A 18 -17.13 11.31 10.80
C MET A 18 -15.75 11.09 10.15
N GLN A 19 -15.01 10.05 10.54
CA GLN A 19 -13.71 9.72 9.96
C GLN A 19 -13.81 9.46 8.45
N VAL A 20 -14.77 8.64 8.03
CA VAL A 20 -15.01 8.35 6.60
C VAL A 20 -15.38 9.64 5.86
N PHE A 21 -16.28 10.44 6.41
CA PHE A 21 -16.71 11.69 5.80
C PHE A 21 -15.54 12.67 5.59
N ILE A 22 -14.74 12.90 6.64
CA ILE A 22 -13.55 13.76 6.58
C ILE A 22 -12.54 13.21 5.56
N THR A 23 -12.29 11.90 5.59
CA THR A 23 -11.36 11.24 4.67
C THR A 23 -11.80 11.43 3.22
N LEU A 24 -13.07 11.15 2.90
CA LEU A 24 -13.62 11.29 1.56
C LEU A 24 -13.56 12.73 1.06
N ILE A 25 -13.87 13.72 1.90
CA ILE A 25 -13.81 15.14 1.55
C ILE A 25 -12.38 15.54 1.22
N VAL A 26 -11.42 15.23 2.09
CA VAL A 26 -10.03 15.65 1.88
C VAL A 26 -9.42 14.95 0.68
N CYS A 27 -9.67 13.64 0.51
CA CYS A 27 -9.27 12.90 -0.69
C CYS A 27 -9.83 13.53 -1.97
N LYS A 28 -11.11 13.95 -1.97
CA LYS A 28 -11.76 14.54 -3.15
C LYS A 28 -11.26 15.96 -3.45
N ILE A 29 -11.03 16.77 -2.42
CA ILE A 29 -10.48 18.12 -2.57
C ILE A 29 -9.04 18.03 -3.11
N LEU A 30 -8.16 17.25 -2.47
CA LEU A 30 -6.77 17.10 -2.89
C LEU A 30 -6.66 16.45 -4.26
N GLY A 31 -7.46 15.41 -4.54
CA GLY A 31 -7.52 14.79 -5.85
C GLY A 31 -7.92 15.78 -6.95
N LYS A 32 -8.89 16.67 -6.68
CA LYS A 32 -9.32 17.70 -7.63
C LYS A 32 -8.27 18.80 -7.81
N ILE A 33 -7.61 19.24 -6.75
CA ILE A 33 -6.52 20.22 -6.83
C ILE A 33 -5.38 19.66 -7.67
N LEU A 34 -4.98 18.41 -7.41
CA LEU A 34 -3.90 17.76 -8.15
C LEU A 34 -4.29 17.47 -9.60
N SER A 35 -5.56 17.16 -9.88
CA SER A 35 -6.02 17.03 -11.27
C SER A 35 -5.85 18.32 -12.09
N PHE A 36 -5.89 19.49 -11.45
CA PHE A 36 -5.63 20.77 -12.11
C PHE A 36 -4.17 20.88 -12.60
N ILE A 37 -3.24 20.22 -11.90
CA ILE A 37 -1.81 20.14 -12.23
C ILE A 37 -1.52 18.86 -13.05
N ARG A 38 -2.54 18.24 -13.65
CA ARG A 38 -2.44 16.99 -14.45
C ARG A 38 -1.89 15.79 -13.68
N GLN A 39 -2.02 15.80 -12.36
CA GLN A 39 -1.65 14.66 -11.53
C GLN A 39 -2.87 13.73 -11.36
N PRO A 40 -2.68 12.40 -11.47
CA PRO A 40 -3.71 11.41 -11.18
C PRO A 40 -4.33 11.58 -9.79
N GLN A 41 -5.65 11.39 -9.68
CA GLN A 41 -6.37 11.61 -8.41
C GLN A 41 -5.87 10.73 -7.26
N VAL A 42 -5.35 9.53 -7.56
CA VAL A 42 -4.78 8.60 -6.58
C VAL A 42 -3.64 9.23 -5.78
N ILE A 43 -2.86 10.13 -6.38
CA ILE A 43 -1.76 10.84 -5.70
C ILE A 43 -2.32 11.74 -4.59
N GLY A 44 -3.48 12.37 -4.83
CA GLY A 44 -4.14 13.21 -3.83
C GLY A 44 -4.66 12.41 -2.64
N GLN A 45 -5.09 11.17 -2.88
CA GLN A 45 -5.52 10.25 -1.84
C GLN A 45 -4.35 9.79 -0.97
N ILE A 46 -3.19 9.49 -1.60
CA ILE A 46 -1.96 9.14 -0.88
C ILE A 46 -1.50 10.32 0.00
N ILE A 47 -1.50 11.53 -0.54
CA ILE A 47 -1.12 12.74 0.22
C ILE A 47 -2.12 13.00 1.36
N ALA A 48 -3.42 12.80 1.14
CA ALA A 48 -4.42 12.88 2.21
C ALA A 48 -4.09 11.92 3.36
N GLY A 49 -3.72 10.67 3.04
CA GLY A 49 -3.29 9.68 4.03
C GLY A 49 -2.05 10.13 4.81
N ILE A 50 -1.03 10.68 4.14
CA ILE A 50 0.18 11.23 4.79
C ILE A 50 -0.17 12.39 5.72
N ILE A 51 -1.10 13.27 5.31
CA ILE A 51 -1.56 14.40 6.11
C ILE A 51 -2.28 13.93 7.38
N PHE A 52 -3.20 12.96 7.26
CA PHE A 52 -3.92 12.41 8.41
C PHE A 52 -3.05 11.50 9.30
N GLY A 53 -1.96 10.96 8.75
CA GLY A 53 -1.03 10.12 9.46
C GLY A 53 -0.21 10.86 10.53
N PRO A 54 0.63 10.11 11.27
CA PRO A 54 1.50 10.68 12.30
C PRO A 54 2.52 11.67 11.74
N THR A 55 2.82 11.61 10.44
CA THR A 55 3.82 12.44 9.77
C THR A 55 3.48 13.94 9.81
N VAL A 56 2.20 14.31 9.72
CA VAL A 56 1.79 15.72 9.68
C VAL A 56 0.87 16.03 10.86
N LEU A 57 -0.40 15.62 10.79
CA LEU A 57 -1.39 16.03 11.79
C LEU A 57 -1.27 15.25 13.10
N GLY A 58 -0.73 14.03 13.08
CA GLY A 58 -0.53 13.28 14.33
C GLY A 58 0.59 13.82 15.23
N ASN A 59 1.40 14.78 14.77
CA ASN A 59 2.34 15.51 15.62
C ASN A 59 1.67 16.63 16.43
N ILE A 60 0.41 16.99 16.12
CA ILE A 60 -0.34 18.00 16.86
C ILE A 60 -0.93 17.35 18.12
N PRO A 61 -0.62 17.87 19.33
CA PRO A 61 -1.09 17.27 20.57
C PRO A 61 -2.63 17.27 20.63
N GLY A 62 -3.22 16.09 20.87
CA GLY A 62 -4.66 15.88 20.97
C GLY A 62 -5.42 15.71 19.64
N TRP A 63 -4.77 15.86 18.47
CA TRP A 63 -5.44 15.67 17.18
C TRP A 63 -5.83 14.20 16.95
N SER A 64 -4.87 13.29 17.14
CA SER A 64 -5.10 11.86 16.99
C SER A 64 -6.15 11.35 17.97
N ASP A 65 -6.19 11.85 19.20
CA ASP A 65 -7.16 11.41 20.20
C ASP A 65 -8.59 11.88 19.89
N TYR A 66 -8.74 13.01 19.20
CA TYR A 66 -10.06 13.58 18.89
C TYR A 66 -10.70 13.01 17.62
N ILE A 67 -9.92 12.82 16.54
CA ILE A 67 -10.47 12.35 15.25
C ILE A 67 -10.15 10.88 14.98
N TRP A 68 -9.01 10.36 15.43
CA TRP A 68 -8.59 8.96 15.24
C TRP A 68 -8.31 8.26 16.58
N PRO A 69 -9.30 8.17 17.49
CA PRO A 69 -9.11 7.53 18.78
C PRO A 69 -8.72 6.06 18.58
N LYS A 70 -7.79 5.57 19.40
CA LYS A 70 -7.21 4.22 19.26
C LYS A 70 -8.25 3.09 19.26
N SER A 71 -9.40 3.28 19.92
CA SER A 71 -10.51 2.33 19.92
C SER A 71 -11.20 2.17 18.56
N SER A 72 -11.23 3.22 17.74
CA SER A 72 -11.90 3.23 16.43
C SER A 72 -11.03 2.70 15.29
N LEU A 73 -9.70 2.73 15.46
CA LEU A 73 -8.73 2.36 14.42
C LEU A 73 -8.92 0.93 13.90
N PRO A 74 -9.17 -0.11 14.72
CA PRO A 74 -9.36 -1.46 14.21
C PRO A 74 -10.57 -1.59 13.28
N VAL A 75 -11.69 -0.93 13.63
CA VAL A 75 -12.90 -0.94 12.80
C VAL A 75 -12.67 -0.20 11.49
N PHE A 76 -12.01 0.96 11.56
CA PHE A 76 -11.64 1.72 10.37
C PHE A 76 -10.71 0.92 9.44
N GLN A 77 -9.69 0.26 9.99
CA GLN A 77 -8.76 -0.60 9.25
C GLN A 77 -9.47 -1.80 8.61
N LEU A 78 -10.38 -2.45 9.34
CA LEU A 78 -11.15 -3.57 8.79
C LEU A 78 -11.95 -3.14 7.56
N ILE A 79 -12.65 -2.01 7.64
CA ILE A 79 -13.45 -1.49 6.53
C ILE A 79 -12.56 -1.00 5.39
N ALA A 80 -11.42 -0.37 5.68
CA ALA A 80 -10.44 0.02 4.67
C ALA A 80 -9.88 -1.20 3.92
N ASN A 81 -9.56 -2.29 4.62
CA ASN A 81 -9.09 -3.54 4.04
C ASN A 81 -10.18 -4.20 3.17
N LEU A 82 -11.44 -4.21 3.64
CA LEU A 82 -12.56 -4.67 2.82
C LEU A 82 -12.72 -3.82 1.55
N GLY A 83 -12.63 -2.49 1.69
CA GLY A 83 -12.65 -1.57 0.56
C GLY A 83 -11.52 -1.84 -0.45
N LEU A 84 -10.31 -2.12 0.04
CA LEU A 84 -9.17 -2.51 -0.79
C LEU A 84 -9.40 -3.83 -1.52
N ILE A 85 -9.97 -4.84 -0.84
CA ILE A 85 -10.30 -6.14 -1.44
C ILE A 85 -11.35 -5.95 -2.55
N PHE A 86 -12.43 -5.23 -2.27
CA PHE A 86 -13.45 -4.94 -3.29
C PHE A 86 -12.87 -4.14 -4.45
N PHE A 87 -12.00 -3.17 -4.16
CA PHE A 87 -11.32 -2.38 -5.18
C PHE A 87 -10.46 -3.26 -6.09
N MET A 88 -9.59 -4.11 -5.53
CA MET A 88 -8.77 -5.05 -6.30
C MET A 88 -9.62 -6.05 -7.08
N PHE A 89 -10.76 -6.47 -6.52
CA PHE A 89 -11.70 -7.37 -7.20
C PHE A 89 -12.34 -6.70 -8.43
N PHE A 90 -12.87 -5.49 -8.29
CA PHE A 90 -13.43 -4.73 -9.42
C PHE A 90 -12.37 -4.44 -10.48
N LEU A 91 -11.17 -4.06 -10.04
CA LEU A 91 -10.05 -3.85 -10.93
C LEU A 91 -9.72 -5.13 -11.71
N GLY A 92 -9.69 -6.29 -11.05
CA GLY A 92 -9.47 -7.59 -11.68
C GLY A 92 -10.55 -7.98 -12.70
N LEU A 93 -11.80 -7.54 -12.51
CA LEU A 93 -12.87 -7.73 -13.49
C LEU A 93 -12.71 -6.88 -14.75
N GLU A 94 -12.02 -5.74 -14.65
CA GLU A 94 -11.72 -4.85 -15.78
C GLU A 94 -10.55 -5.37 -16.63
N LEU A 95 -9.74 -6.30 -16.09
CA LEU A 95 -8.57 -6.85 -16.77
C LEU A 95 -8.92 -7.96 -17.76
N ASN A 96 -8.36 -7.85 -18.96
CA ASN A 96 -8.42 -8.92 -19.96
C ASN A 96 -7.40 -10.04 -19.64
N LEU A 97 -7.82 -11.01 -18.81
CA LEU A 97 -6.99 -12.17 -18.43
C LEU A 97 -6.51 -13.00 -19.63
N THR A 98 -7.24 -12.98 -20.75
CA THR A 98 -6.87 -13.73 -21.95
C THR A 98 -5.60 -13.16 -22.58
N GLU A 99 -5.49 -11.83 -22.66
CA GLU A 99 -4.32 -11.16 -23.21
C GLU A 99 -3.12 -11.23 -22.26
N ILE A 100 -3.37 -11.13 -20.95
CA ILE A 100 -2.35 -11.37 -19.92
C ILE A 100 -1.77 -12.79 -20.07
N LYS A 101 -2.64 -13.78 -20.20
CA LYS A 101 -2.23 -15.19 -20.37
C LYS A 101 -1.59 -15.46 -21.72
N ALA A 102 -1.93 -14.73 -22.77
CA ALA A 102 -1.27 -14.90 -24.08
C ALA A 102 0.20 -14.46 -24.03
N ASN A 103 0.50 -13.41 -23.26
CA ASN A 103 1.81 -12.77 -23.23
C ASN A 103 2.72 -13.22 -22.06
N TRP A 104 2.27 -14.14 -21.20
CA TRP A 104 3.03 -14.51 -19.99
C TRP A 104 4.47 -14.97 -20.25
N LYS A 105 4.74 -15.66 -21.37
CA LYS A 105 6.09 -16.16 -21.70
C LYS A 105 7.08 -15.05 -22.02
N THR A 106 6.61 -13.92 -22.53
CA THR A 106 7.44 -12.74 -22.80
C THR A 106 7.49 -11.82 -21.59
N THR A 107 6.42 -11.74 -20.80
CA THR A 107 6.34 -10.91 -19.60
C THR A 107 7.22 -11.41 -18.45
N VAL A 108 7.23 -12.72 -18.15
CA VAL A 108 7.95 -13.26 -16.97
C VAL A 108 9.46 -13.00 -17.02
N PRO A 109 10.18 -13.23 -18.14
CA PRO A 109 11.61 -12.93 -18.23
C PRO A 109 11.90 -11.43 -18.03
N VAL A 110 11.03 -10.57 -18.57
CA VAL A 110 11.14 -9.11 -18.39
C VAL A 110 10.94 -8.74 -16.91
N ALA A 111 9.97 -9.36 -16.22
CA ALA A 111 9.75 -9.24 -14.77
C ALA A 111 10.99 -9.60 -13.98
N CYS A 112 11.58 -10.77 -14.26
CA CYS A 112 12.78 -11.19 -13.56
C CYS A 112 13.91 -10.18 -13.78
N SER A 113 14.08 -9.68 -15.01
CA SER A 113 15.12 -8.69 -15.32
C SER A 113 14.91 -7.35 -14.61
N SER A 114 13.66 -6.87 -14.48
CA SER A 114 13.34 -5.61 -13.79
C SER A 114 13.51 -5.72 -12.28
N ILE A 115 13.36 -6.91 -11.71
CA ILE A 115 13.48 -7.16 -10.26
C ILE A 115 14.93 -7.38 -9.83
N ILE A 116 15.73 -8.14 -10.59
CA ILE A 116 17.08 -8.58 -10.18
C ILE A 116 17.97 -7.40 -9.77
N VAL A 117 17.98 -6.33 -10.55
CA VAL A 117 18.83 -5.16 -10.29
C VAL A 117 18.42 -4.43 -9.00
N PRO A 118 17.17 -3.94 -8.85
CA PRO A 118 16.75 -3.25 -7.63
C PRO A 118 16.75 -4.15 -6.39
N VAL A 119 16.43 -5.45 -6.51
CA VAL A 119 16.59 -6.41 -5.41
C VAL A 119 18.05 -6.55 -5.01
N GLY A 120 18.97 -6.67 -5.97
CA GLY A 120 20.40 -6.73 -5.70
C GLY A 120 20.89 -5.48 -4.96
N ILE A 121 20.43 -4.30 -5.37
CA ILE A 121 20.71 -3.03 -4.69
C ILE A 121 20.12 -3.05 -3.27
N GLY A 122 18.86 -3.47 -3.11
CA GLY A 122 18.21 -3.60 -1.80
C GLY A 122 18.97 -4.53 -0.85
N CYS A 123 19.45 -5.68 -1.34
CA CYS A 123 20.29 -6.59 -0.58
C CYS A 123 21.63 -5.93 -0.18
N ALA A 124 22.28 -5.23 -1.10
CA ALA A 124 23.54 -4.53 -0.81
C ALA A 124 23.35 -3.44 0.25
N VAL A 125 22.29 -2.63 0.13
CA VAL A 125 21.91 -1.62 1.13
C VAL A 125 21.61 -2.27 2.48
N ALA A 126 20.92 -3.40 2.49
CA ALA A 126 20.58 -4.11 3.73
C ALA A 126 21.83 -4.64 4.45
N VAL A 127 22.78 -5.23 3.72
CA VAL A 127 24.06 -5.70 4.28
C VAL A 127 24.85 -4.52 4.83
N TRP A 128 24.99 -3.45 4.04
CA TRP A 128 25.69 -2.25 4.47
C TRP A 128 25.06 -1.66 5.72
N PHE A 129 23.74 -1.48 5.77
CA PHE A 129 23.08 -0.91 6.95
C PHE A 129 23.18 -1.81 8.18
N HIS A 130 23.11 -3.14 8.01
CA HIS A 130 23.22 -4.08 9.11
C HIS A 130 24.65 -4.16 9.68
N GLU A 131 25.67 -3.89 8.88
CA GLU A 131 27.07 -3.86 9.34
C GLU A 131 27.45 -2.56 10.05
N PHE A 132 26.73 -1.46 9.78
CA PHE A 132 26.94 -0.17 10.44
C PHE A 132 26.07 0.03 11.69
N ASN A 133 25.07 -0.83 11.92
CA ASN A 133 24.17 -0.76 13.07
C ASN A 133 24.14 -2.09 13.85
N ASP A 134 25.06 -2.24 14.80
CA ASP A 134 25.15 -3.39 15.71
C ASP A 134 23.93 -3.55 16.65
N GLY A 135 23.02 -2.56 16.69
CA GLY A 135 21.83 -2.55 17.55
C GLY A 135 20.56 -3.18 16.93
N LEU A 136 20.63 -3.77 15.73
CA LEU A 136 19.45 -4.36 15.09
C LEU A 136 19.10 -5.72 15.73
N LEU A 137 17.94 -5.79 16.38
CA LEU A 137 17.41 -7.00 17.01
C LEU A 137 16.78 -8.01 16.02
N VAL A 138 16.92 -7.78 14.70
CA VAL A 138 16.26 -8.56 13.64
C VAL A 138 17.29 -9.41 12.93
N SER A 139 16.94 -10.63 12.54
CA SER A 139 17.86 -11.50 11.79
C SER A 139 18.30 -10.84 10.48
N LYS A 140 19.61 -10.92 10.16
CA LYS A 140 20.18 -10.36 8.92
C LYS A 140 19.42 -10.81 7.67
N ALA A 141 18.95 -12.07 7.67
CA ALA A 141 18.15 -12.63 6.59
C ALA A 141 16.75 -11.97 6.49
N ALA A 142 16.02 -11.82 7.60
CA ALA A 142 14.71 -11.17 7.58
C ALA A 142 14.83 -9.69 7.19
N PHE A 143 15.84 -8.98 7.72
CA PHE A 143 16.10 -7.58 7.36
C PHE A 143 16.43 -7.44 5.87
N MET A 144 17.31 -8.29 5.35
CA MET A 144 17.69 -8.29 3.92
C MET A 144 16.49 -8.54 3.01
N LEU A 145 15.70 -9.59 3.28
CA LEU A 145 14.53 -9.91 2.48
C LEU A 145 13.49 -8.79 2.52
N PHE A 146 13.30 -8.16 3.68
CA PHE A 146 12.38 -7.03 3.83
C PHE A 146 12.84 -5.80 3.02
N ILE A 147 14.10 -5.38 3.15
CA ILE A 147 14.63 -4.24 2.39
C ILE A 147 14.65 -4.53 0.89
N ALA A 148 15.07 -5.73 0.49
CA ALA A 148 15.04 -6.17 -0.91
C ALA A 148 13.63 -6.12 -1.51
N SER A 149 12.62 -6.54 -0.74
CA SER A 149 11.21 -6.47 -1.15
C SER A 149 10.71 -5.04 -1.36
N GLY A 150 11.20 -4.09 -0.55
CA GLY A 150 10.82 -2.67 -0.67
C GLY A 150 11.42 -1.97 -1.91
N PHE A 151 12.57 -2.44 -2.40
CA PHE A 151 13.24 -1.86 -3.57
C PHE A 151 12.78 -2.49 -4.88
N GLY A 152 12.54 -3.81 -4.87
CA GLY A 152 12.39 -4.60 -6.09
C GLY A 152 10.99 -4.67 -6.68
N PHE A 153 9.95 -4.26 -5.93
CA PHE A 153 8.57 -4.59 -6.26
C PHE A 153 7.67 -3.35 -6.21
N SER A 154 6.64 -3.36 -7.05
CA SER A 154 5.65 -2.29 -7.16
C SER A 154 4.28 -2.74 -6.66
N ALA A 155 3.50 -1.82 -6.08
CA ALA A 155 2.15 -2.12 -5.60
C ALA A 155 1.16 -2.16 -6.77
N PHE A 156 0.69 -3.36 -7.12
CA PHE A 156 -0.25 -3.60 -8.21
C PHE A 156 -1.49 -2.66 -8.23
N PRO A 157 -2.19 -2.42 -7.10
CA PRO A 157 -3.41 -1.59 -7.11
C PRO A 157 -3.16 -0.15 -7.52
N VAL A 158 -2.04 0.42 -7.08
CA VAL A 158 -1.69 1.81 -7.37
C VAL A 158 -1.36 1.95 -8.86
N LEU A 159 -0.58 1.01 -9.41
CA LEU A 159 -0.22 1.00 -10.81
C LEU A 159 -1.44 0.85 -11.72
N ALA A 160 -2.36 -0.05 -11.39
CA ALA A 160 -3.55 -0.27 -12.19
C ALA A 160 -4.52 0.92 -12.11
N THR A 161 -4.65 1.57 -10.94
CA THR A 161 -5.38 2.84 -10.81
C THR A 161 -4.76 3.93 -11.68
N LEU A 162 -3.43 4.02 -11.70
CA LEU A 162 -2.69 4.99 -12.49
C LEU A 162 -2.92 4.77 -13.99
N LEU A 163 -2.80 3.53 -14.48
CA LEU A 163 -3.05 3.18 -15.87
C LEU A 163 -4.50 3.43 -16.27
N ASN A 164 -5.46 3.14 -15.39
CA ASN A 164 -6.87 3.46 -15.64
C ASN A 164 -7.08 4.98 -15.73
N ALA A 165 -6.52 5.76 -14.81
CA ALA A 165 -6.58 7.21 -14.82
C ALA A 165 -5.93 7.84 -16.08
N MET A 166 -4.96 7.15 -16.68
CA MET A 166 -4.30 7.56 -17.92
C MET A 166 -4.98 7.01 -19.19
N ASN A 167 -6.05 6.22 -19.08
CA ASN A 167 -6.68 5.48 -20.19
C ASN A 167 -5.73 4.51 -20.92
N LEU A 168 -4.74 3.95 -20.21
CA LEU A 168 -3.77 3.00 -20.75
C LEU A 168 -4.07 1.55 -20.39
N LEU A 169 -5.08 1.29 -19.54
CA LEU A 169 -5.36 -0.05 -18.99
C LEU A 169 -5.56 -1.13 -20.06
N ASN A 170 -6.17 -0.75 -21.19
CA ASN A 170 -6.47 -1.64 -22.32
C ASN A 170 -5.49 -1.52 -23.49
N GLU A 171 -4.49 -0.64 -23.38
CA GLU A 171 -3.45 -0.52 -24.41
C GLU A 171 -2.42 -1.64 -24.27
N PRO A 172 -1.73 -2.07 -25.35
CA PRO A 172 -0.76 -3.16 -25.30
C PRO A 172 0.32 -2.94 -24.23
N ILE A 173 0.76 -1.69 -24.03
CA ILE A 173 1.74 -1.34 -23.01
C ILE A 173 1.16 -1.49 -21.60
N GLY A 174 -0.10 -1.09 -21.38
CA GLY A 174 -0.76 -1.24 -20.08
C GLY A 174 -1.03 -2.69 -19.73
N ILE A 175 -1.49 -3.49 -20.69
CA ILE A 175 -1.72 -4.93 -20.49
C ILE A 175 -0.41 -5.64 -20.13
N GLN A 176 0.69 -5.32 -20.82
CA GLN A 176 2.01 -5.85 -20.47
C GLN A 176 2.47 -5.41 -19.08
N THR A 177 2.33 -4.12 -18.74
CA THR A 177 2.70 -3.57 -17.43
C THR A 177 1.88 -4.17 -16.29
N ILE A 178 0.58 -4.40 -16.48
CA ILE A 178 -0.30 -5.01 -15.47
C ILE A 178 0.02 -6.50 -15.31
N SER A 179 0.28 -7.21 -16.42
CA SER A 179 0.73 -8.60 -16.39
C SER A 179 2.02 -8.76 -15.59
N LEU A 180 2.96 -7.83 -15.80
CA LEU A 180 4.23 -7.76 -15.11
C LEU A 180 4.04 -7.58 -13.60
N ALA A 181 3.26 -6.56 -13.22
CA ALA A 181 2.99 -6.22 -11.84
C ALA A 181 2.21 -7.31 -11.09
N ALA A 182 1.32 -8.03 -11.78
CA ALA A 182 0.61 -9.16 -11.18
C ALA A 182 1.56 -10.31 -10.78
N VAL A 183 2.58 -10.58 -11.61
CA VAL A 183 3.63 -11.58 -11.27
C VAL A 183 4.49 -11.07 -10.11
N GLU A 184 4.88 -9.79 -10.13
CA GLU A 184 5.62 -9.15 -9.04
C GLU A 184 4.89 -9.23 -7.70
N ASP A 185 3.57 -8.99 -7.67
CA ASP A 185 2.77 -9.01 -6.44
C ASP A 185 2.77 -10.41 -5.80
N ILE A 186 2.60 -11.47 -6.60
CA ILE A 186 2.68 -12.86 -6.08
C ILE A 186 4.06 -13.14 -5.48
N VAL A 187 5.13 -12.73 -6.17
CA VAL A 187 6.51 -12.98 -5.72
C VAL A 187 6.82 -12.21 -4.44
N VAL A 188 6.40 -10.95 -4.32
CA VAL A 188 6.68 -10.15 -3.11
C VAL A 188 5.97 -10.71 -1.88
N TRP A 189 4.73 -11.21 -2.03
CA TRP A 189 4.02 -11.85 -0.92
C TRP A 189 4.72 -13.12 -0.42
N ILE A 190 5.28 -13.92 -1.33
CA ILE A 190 6.09 -15.10 -0.96
C ILE A 190 7.35 -14.66 -0.20
N ILE A 191 8.06 -13.65 -0.70
CA ILE A 191 9.28 -13.13 -0.05
C ILE A 191 8.96 -12.57 1.35
N LEU A 192 7.88 -11.80 1.50
CA LEU A 192 7.45 -11.24 2.78
C LEU A 192 7.02 -12.33 3.77
N ALA A 193 6.34 -13.38 3.31
CA ALA A 193 6.01 -14.52 4.16
C ALA A 193 7.27 -15.23 4.68
N VAL A 194 8.27 -15.43 3.83
CA VAL A 194 9.57 -16.00 4.21
C VAL A 194 10.31 -15.07 5.17
N ALA A 195 10.34 -13.76 4.90
CA ALA A 195 10.96 -12.77 5.78
C ALA A 195 10.31 -12.77 7.17
N SER A 196 8.98 -12.86 7.24
CA SER A 196 8.23 -12.96 8.50
C SER A 196 8.52 -14.26 9.25
N ALA A 197 8.69 -15.38 8.54
CA ALA A 197 9.09 -16.63 9.19
C ALA A 197 10.48 -16.52 9.82
N PHE A 198 11.44 -15.89 9.13
CA PHE A 198 12.79 -15.64 9.66
C PHE A 198 12.84 -14.59 10.78
N SER A 199 11.88 -13.66 10.85
CA SER A 199 11.80 -12.71 11.98
C SER A 199 11.23 -13.36 13.23
N SER A 200 10.22 -14.22 13.08
CA SER A 200 9.52 -14.87 14.20
C SER A 200 10.28 -16.10 14.73
N GLY A 201 11.02 -16.80 13.87
CA GLY A 201 11.79 -18.00 14.24
C GLY A 201 12.97 -17.76 15.19
N GLY A 202 13.42 -16.51 15.36
CA GLY A 202 14.46 -16.14 16.33
C GLY A 202 13.97 -15.98 17.77
N SER A 203 12.66 -16.05 18.01
CA SER A 203 12.06 -15.91 19.36
C SER A 203 11.68 -17.25 20.02
N ALA A 204 11.97 -18.38 19.36
CA ALA A 204 11.52 -19.71 19.78
C ALA A 204 12.65 -20.73 20.07
N LEU A 205 13.90 -20.27 20.16
CA LEU A 205 15.05 -21.06 20.63
C LEU A 205 15.78 -20.31 21.74
#